data_AF-A0A955PFX1-F1
#
_entry.id   AF-A0A955PFX1-F1
#
_cell.length_a   1.000
_cell.length_b   1.000
_cell.length_c   1.000
_cell.angle_alpha   90.00
_cell.angle_beta   90.00
_cell.angle_gamma   90.00
#
_symmetry.space_group_name_H-M   'P 1'
#
loop_
_entity.id
_entity.type
_entity.pdbx_description
1 polymer ?
#
loop_
_entity_poly.entity_id
_entity_poly.type
_entity_poly.pdbx_seq_one_letter_code
_entity_poly.pdbx_strand_id
1 'polypeptide(L)'
;YHESAEDRYLSINRGNLYITNYQNEPVTLRPYYWPNNPSDDWGDQIAFEFYGDSQNITFDGLTLEGWQTLFFFGSELATPPLRNITLKNLVARNFKRRGGGSDWATAFLETNYLTEGAIPTFANPATEHYQIENLILSHITIEGVDLGINVGDEVYANVKGMRIDHVNIINPPAAPGDSAADAIALVNCYGALMDHCRIVNIADDGIDCKSWKVAVVNTYVEGTGRNAVKFWNGGELINSILYHVTNINDGAIVFEGGLCRIVNSALLHHTEPQGYAITFYASSQPASDSLEIINSAFGEVMGSYVDTNSFSARNNRYFDVLNSAMIFSDSQIVASDASALNLLPNCSGNAMSTNQFVNPTAGDFSPTAGGEWINHGVSSGVLLPSFDYLGNPRIQDGEVDIGPIEFGSGTGPPSPTPTPTRTPDVSTSTATPTMTQTPAPTIDPSHPYVDVNGDGIVDAEDMLLILKNWHCVGPGR
;
A
#
# COMPACT_ATOMS: atom_id res chain seq x y z
N TYR A 1 -12.85 35.41 27.10
CA TYR A 1 -13.39 34.06 26.88
C TYR A 1 -12.70 33.53 25.64
N HIS A 2 -11.55 32.90 25.84
CA HIS A 2 -10.91 32.08 24.80
C HIS A 2 -11.64 30.75 24.84
N GLU A 3 -12.48 30.47 23.85
CA GLU A 3 -12.79 29.08 23.53
C GLU A 3 -11.44 28.41 23.23
N SER A 4 -11.10 27.34 23.95
CA SER A 4 -9.90 26.57 23.66
C SER A 4 -9.98 26.11 22.21
N ALA A 5 -8.85 26.06 21.51
CA ALA A 5 -8.78 25.58 20.13
C ALA A 5 -9.26 24.12 19.97
N GLU A 6 -9.55 23.44 21.08
CA GLU A 6 -10.05 22.07 21.20
C GLU A 6 -11.42 21.82 20.54
N ASP A 7 -12.16 22.84 20.09
CA ASP A 7 -13.53 22.66 19.57
C ASP A 7 -13.72 22.96 18.06
N ARG A 8 -12.64 23.15 17.28
CA ARG A 8 -12.77 23.51 15.85
C ARG A 8 -12.87 22.30 14.90
N TYR A 9 -13.77 21.37 15.19
CA TYR A 9 -14.07 20.24 14.29
C TYR A 9 -15.38 20.46 13.55
N LEU A 10 -15.39 20.18 12.24
CA LEU A 10 -16.63 19.91 11.54
C LEU A 10 -17.03 18.46 11.85
N SER A 11 -17.96 18.28 12.78
CA SER A 11 -18.54 16.96 13.06
C SER A 11 -19.76 16.71 12.18
N ILE A 12 -19.71 15.62 11.42
CA ILE A 12 -20.83 15.11 10.63
C ILE A 12 -21.30 13.82 11.30
N ASN A 13 -22.40 13.90 12.05
CA ASN A 13 -22.81 12.81 12.93
C ASN A 13 -23.36 11.59 12.20
N ARG A 14 -23.93 11.74 10.99
CA ARG A 14 -24.47 10.66 10.15
C ARG A 14 -24.60 11.08 8.68
N GLY A 15 -24.53 10.10 7.78
CA GLY A 15 -24.94 10.26 6.39
C GLY A 15 -23.87 9.85 5.39
N ASN A 16 -24.21 9.97 4.10
CA ASN A 16 -23.25 9.86 3.01
C ASN A 16 -22.42 11.15 2.96
N LEU A 17 -21.11 11.02 2.76
CA LEU A 17 -20.21 12.16 2.65
C LEU A 17 -19.43 12.06 1.35
N TYR A 18 -19.46 13.13 0.56
CA TYR A 18 -18.66 13.24 -0.65
C TYR A 18 -17.90 14.55 -0.60
N ILE A 19 -16.57 14.47 -0.44
CA ILE A 19 -15.66 15.62 -0.44
C ILE A 19 -14.80 15.53 -1.69
N THR A 20 -14.89 16.55 -2.54
CA THR A 20 -14.13 16.61 -3.78
C THR A 20 -13.74 18.03 -4.13
N ASN A 21 -12.81 18.18 -5.06
CA ASN A 21 -12.60 19.43 -5.75
C ASN A 21 -13.56 19.58 -6.95
N TYR A 22 -13.71 20.80 -7.44
CA TYR A 22 -14.37 21.00 -8.72
C TYR A 22 -13.49 20.50 -9.85
N GLN A 23 -14.12 20.10 -10.96
CA GLN A 23 -13.41 19.57 -12.11
C GLN A 23 -12.41 20.61 -12.65
N ASN A 24 -11.12 20.23 -12.71
CA ASN A 24 -9.99 21.06 -13.12
C ASN A 24 -9.57 22.17 -12.12
N GLU A 25 -10.10 22.18 -10.91
CA GLU A 25 -9.68 23.11 -9.86
C GLU A 25 -8.89 22.33 -8.80
N PRO A 26 -7.54 22.36 -8.79
CA PRO A 26 -6.80 21.67 -7.75
C PRO A 26 -7.08 22.32 -6.39
N VAL A 27 -7.52 21.52 -5.43
CA VAL A 27 -7.74 21.95 -4.04
C VAL A 27 -6.65 21.35 -3.16
N THR A 28 -5.99 22.20 -2.39
CA THR A 28 -5.08 21.77 -1.34
C THR A 28 -5.65 22.09 0.02
N LEU A 29 -5.88 21.07 0.84
CA LEU A 29 -6.25 21.22 2.24
C LEU A 29 -4.98 21.17 3.09
N ARG A 30 -4.94 22.00 4.14
CA ARG A 30 -3.83 22.11 5.10
C ARG A 30 -4.37 22.32 6.52
N PRO A 31 -3.61 21.94 7.57
CA PRO A 31 -3.97 22.31 8.93
C PRO A 31 -3.90 23.84 9.11
N TYR A 32 -4.53 24.33 10.17
CA TYR A 32 -4.59 25.76 10.46
C TYR A 32 -3.18 26.35 10.69
N TYR A 33 -2.32 25.62 11.40
CA TYR A 33 -0.93 26.01 11.62
C TYR A 33 -0.01 25.45 10.54
N TRP A 34 -0.04 26.07 9.36
CA TRP A 34 0.86 25.75 8.23
C TRP A 34 1.67 26.98 7.80
N PRO A 35 2.97 26.87 7.43
CA PRO A 35 3.81 25.66 7.32
C PRO A 35 4.57 25.28 8.60
N ASN A 36 4.22 25.91 9.73
CA ASN A 36 4.84 25.60 11.01
C ASN A 36 4.47 24.19 11.49
N ASN A 37 5.11 23.71 12.54
CA ASN A 37 4.71 22.43 13.12
C ASN A 37 3.26 22.53 13.63
N PRO A 38 2.46 21.47 13.46
CA PRO A 38 1.15 21.37 14.08
C PRO A 38 1.30 21.62 15.58
N SER A 39 0.32 22.28 16.18
CA SER A 39 0.29 22.43 17.63
C SER A 39 0.09 21.05 18.28
N ASP A 40 0.21 20.96 19.61
CA ASP A 40 -0.13 19.72 20.32
C ASP A 40 -1.64 19.43 20.34
N ASP A 41 -2.47 20.28 19.70
CA ASP A 41 -3.91 20.10 19.55
C ASP A 41 -4.22 18.96 18.56
N TRP A 42 -5.28 18.21 18.85
CA TRP A 42 -5.66 17.00 18.10
C TRP A 42 -6.10 17.30 16.65
N GLY A 43 -6.77 18.42 16.41
CA GLY A 43 -7.21 18.83 15.07
C GLY A 43 -6.09 19.26 14.11
N ASP A 44 -4.89 19.50 14.63
CA ASP A 44 -3.70 19.69 13.80
C ASP A 44 -2.97 18.36 13.53
N GLN A 45 -3.28 17.30 14.27
CA GLN A 45 -2.69 15.97 14.11
C GLN A 45 -3.43 15.16 13.06
N ILE A 46 -4.77 15.12 13.15
CA ILE A 46 -5.63 14.32 12.29
C ILE A 46 -6.47 15.21 11.39
N ALA A 47 -6.43 14.96 10.08
CA ALA A 47 -7.25 15.72 9.12
C ALA A 47 -8.72 15.29 9.14
N PHE A 48 -8.96 13.97 9.08
CA PHE A 48 -10.30 13.40 9.04
C PHE A 48 -10.42 12.19 9.95
N GLU A 49 -11.42 12.23 10.82
CA GLU A 49 -11.69 11.20 11.81
C GLU A 49 -13.15 10.74 11.65
N PHE A 50 -13.37 9.44 11.51
CA PHE A 50 -14.70 8.86 11.37
C PHE A 50 -14.90 7.71 12.35
N TYR A 51 -16.02 7.80 13.07
CA TYR A 51 -16.48 6.79 14.01
C TYR A 51 -17.90 6.32 13.71
N GLY A 52 -18.21 5.14 14.22
CA GLY A 52 -19.56 4.59 14.25
C GLY A 52 -20.01 3.98 12.93
N ASP A 53 -21.29 4.15 12.59
CA ASP A 53 -21.99 3.42 11.53
C ASP A 53 -22.14 4.19 10.21
N SER A 54 -21.27 5.18 9.97
CA SER A 54 -21.28 5.99 8.75
C SER A 54 -21.02 5.16 7.49
N GLN A 55 -21.63 5.56 6.36
CA GLN A 55 -21.56 4.79 5.12
C GLN A 55 -21.41 5.70 3.91
N ASN A 56 -20.86 5.16 2.81
CA ASN A 56 -20.71 5.85 1.53
C ASN A 56 -19.94 7.18 1.70
N ILE A 57 -18.74 7.06 2.27
CA ILE A 57 -17.81 8.16 2.46
C ILE A 57 -16.86 8.16 1.28
N THR A 58 -16.67 9.30 0.63
CA THR A 58 -15.74 9.41 -0.49
C THR A 58 -14.96 10.71 -0.46
N PHE A 59 -13.65 10.59 -0.67
CA PHE A 59 -12.72 11.68 -0.91
C PHE A 59 -12.12 11.53 -2.30
N ASP A 60 -12.19 12.59 -3.11
CA ASP A 60 -11.83 12.54 -4.53
C ASP A 60 -11.11 13.81 -5.00
N GLY A 61 -9.91 13.68 -5.55
CA GLY A 61 -9.23 14.78 -6.25
C GLY A 61 -8.57 15.83 -5.35
N LEU A 62 -8.20 15.47 -4.11
CA LEU A 62 -7.65 16.41 -3.14
C LEU A 62 -6.12 16.29 -3.02
N THR A 63 -5.46 17.42 -2.79
CA THR A 63 -4.11 17.45 -2.23
C THR A 63 -4.19 17.72 -0.73
N LEU A 64 -3.50 16.93 0.08
CA LEU A 64 -3.49 17.00 1.54
C LEU A 64 -2.04 17.20 2.02
N GLU A 65 -1.78 18.24 2.81
CA GLU A 65 -0.43 18.56 3.26
C GLU A 65 -0.38 18.92 4.74
N GLY A 66 0.66 18.46 5.44
CA GLY A 66 1.07 19.03 6.72
C GLY A 66 0.52 18.40 7.99
N TRP A 67 -0.36 17.41 7.88
CA TRP A 67 -0.85 16.65 9.04
C TRP A 67 0.13 15.55 9.45
N GLN A 68 -0.07 15.04 10.66
CA GLN A 68 0.57 13.80 11.09
C GLN A 68 -0.14 12.59 10.48
N THR A 69 -1.46 12.54 10.66
CA THR A 69 -2.34 11.47 10.18
C THR A 69 -3.46 12.06 9.34
N LEU A 70 -3.72 11.55 8.13
CA LEU A 70 -4.78 12.12 7.29
C LEU A 70 -6.14 11.49 7.55
N PHE A 71 -6.21 10.17 7.53
CA PHE A 71 -7.46 9.44 7.69
C PHE A 71 -7.39 8.53 8.89
N PHE A 72 -8.30 8.72 9.84
CA PHE A 72 -8.45 7.90 11.02
C PHE A 72 -9.85 7.29 11.04
N PHE A 73 -9.96 5.98 10.84
CA PHE A 73 -11.25 5.29 10.69
C PHE A 73 -11.46 4.23 11.77
N GLY A 74 -12.65 4.13 12.33
CA GLY A 74 -12.98 3.01 13.22
C GLY A 74 -14.46 2.90 13.52
N SER A 75 -14.87 1.74 14.03
CA SER A 75 -16.20 1.55 14.58
C SER A 75 -16.09 0.70 15.83
N GLU A 76 -16.77 1.12 16.90
CA GLU A 76 -16.86 0.34 18.13
C GLU A 76 -17.38 -1.08 17.86
N LEU A 77 -16.91 -2.07 18.63
CA LEU A 77 -17.39 -3.45 18.51
C LEU A 77 -18.91 -3.59 18.75
N ALA A 78 -19.50 -2.66 19.49
CA ALA A 78 -20.93 -2.62 19.74
C ALA A 78 -21.73 -1.91 18.63
N THR A 79 -21.07 -1.16 17.74
CA THR A 79 -21.71 -0.42 16.65
C THR A 79 -21.57 -1.15 15.32
N PRO A 80 -22.52 -1.00 14.39
CA PRO A 80 -22.36 -1.51 13.03
C PRO A 80 -21.10 -0.92 12.37
N PRO A 81 -20.42 -1.66 11.47
CA PRO A 81 -19.20 -1.18 10.82
C PRO A 81 -19.43 0.06 9.95
N LEU A 82 -18.35 0.82 9.77
CA LEU A 82 -18.24 1.77 8.67
C LEU A 82 -18.31 1.02 7.33
N ARG A 83 -19.04 1.56 6.35
CA ARG A 83 -19.19 0.87 5.05
C ARG A 83 -18.91 1.74 3.84
N ASN A 84 -18.33 1.13 2.81
CA ASN A 84 -18.18 1.73 1.48
C ASN A 84 -17.40 3.05 1.53
N ILE A 85 -16.18 2.98 2.06
CA ILE A 85 -15.27 4.12 2.11
C ILE A 85 -14.42 4.11 0.85
N THR A 86 -14.35 5.23 0.13
CA THR A 86 -13.52 5.37 -1.07
C THR A 86 -12.60 6.59 -0.96
N LEU A 87 -11.30 6.38 -0.95
CA LEU A 87 -10.30 7.42 -1.08
C LEU A 87 -9.68 7.29 -2.46
N LYS A 88 -9.78 8.32 -3.31
CA LYS A 88 -9.24 8.23 -4.66
C LYS A 88 -8.72 9.54 -5.24
N ASN A 89 -7.81 9.44 -6.21
CA ASN A 89 -7.20 10.59 -6.88
C ASN A 89 -6.60 11.59 -5.87
N LEU A 90 -5.92 11.08 -4.84
CA LEU A 90 -5.39 11.89 -3.75
C LEU A 90 -3.88 12.06 -3.86
N VAL A 91 -3.38 13.21 -3.45
CA VAL A 91 -1.95 13.46 -3.24
C VAL A 91 -1.74 13.87 -1.80
N ALA A 92 -0.95 13.11 -1.06
CA ALA A 92 -0.63 13.34 0.34
C ALA A 92 0.89 13.51 0.51
N ARG A 93 1.33 14.62 1.10
CA ARG A 93 2.76 14.93 1.22
C ARG A 93 3.07 15.88 2.37
N ASN A 94 4.35 16.07 2.63
CA ASN A 94 4.84 16.99 3.67
C ASN A 94 4.25 16.69 5.06
N PHE A 95 4.14 15.41 5.42
CA PHE A 95 3.66 15.02 6.74
C PHE A 95 4.51 15.63 7.86
N LYS A 96 3.88 15.91 9.01
CA LYS A 96 4.52 16.54 10.17
C LYS A 96 4.24 15.75 11.43
N ARG A 97 5.29 15.39 12.17
CA ARG A 97 5.16 14.77 13.49
C ARG A 97 4.71 15.82 14.53
N ARG A 98 3.78 15.44 15.39
CA ARG A 98 3.31 16.22 16.54
C ARG A 98 4.47 16.65 17.42
N GLY A 99 4.52 17.93 17.80
CA GLY A 99 5.53 18.49 18.71
C GLY A 99 6.99 18.31 18.25
N GLY A 100 7.22 17.83 17.02
CA GLY A 100 8.54 17.37 16.55
C GLY A 100 9.07 16.12 17.27
N GLY A 101 8.24 15.41 18.03
CA GLY A 101 8.63 14.20 18.76
C GLY A 101 8.88 13.00 17.84
N SER A 102 9.77 12.09 18.26
CA SER A 102 10.07 10.85 17.55
C SER A 102 9.01 9.76 17.74
N ASP A 103 8.18 9.90 18.77
CA ASP A 103 7.41 8.79 19.33
C ASP A 103 6.11 8.50 18.56
N TRP A 104 5.76 9.39 17.62
CA TRP A 104 4.58 9.26 16.78
C TRP A 104 4.98 9.25 15.33
N ALA A 105 4.63 8.16 14.65
CA ALA A 105 4.79 8.05 13.22
C ALA A 105 3.78 8.95 12.49
N THR A 106 4.17 9.43 11.32
CA THR A 106 3.24 10.03 10.36
C THR A 106 2.54 8.93 9.58
N ALA A 107 1.24 9.12 9.27
CA ALA A 107 0.45 8.13 8.55
C ALA A 107 -0.48 8.73 7.50
N PHE A 108 -0.64 8.09 6.35
CA PHE A 108 -1.73 8.46 5.44
C PHE A 108 -3.07 7.95 5.98
N LEU A 109 -3.14 6.69 6.38
CA LEU A 109 -4.35 6.09 6.93
C LEU A 109 -4.03 5.21 8.13
N GLU A 110 -4.81 5.39 9.18
CA GLU A 110 -4.82 4.56 10.39
C GLU A 110 -6.24 4.10 10.73
N THR A 111 -6.37 2.91 11.33
CA THR A 111 -7.63 2.50 11.96
C THR A 111 -7.55 2.61 13.47
N ASN A 112 -8.68 2.95 14.10
CA ASN A 112 -8.72 3.10 15.55
C ASN A 112 -8.56 1.76 16.30
N TYR A 113 -7.78 1.83 17.37
CA TYR A 113 -7.52 0.76 18.32
C TYR A 113 -8.52 0.85 19.48
N LEU A 114 -9.55 0.02 19.47
CA LEU A 114 -10.59 0.10 20.49
C LEU A 114 -10.19 -0.72 21.73
N THR A 115 -9.40 -0.10 22.59
CA THR A 115 -9.00 -0.68 23.87
C THR A 115 -10.04 -0.37 24.96
N GLU A 116 -11.09 -1.18 25.11
CA GLU A 116 -11.68 -1.39 26.44
C GLU A 116 -12.51 -2.68 26.54
N GLY A 117 -11.99 -3.68 27.29
CA GLY A 117 -12.82 -4.63 28.05
C GLY A 117 -12.80 -6.13 27.70
N ALA A 118 -12.25 -6.60 26.58
CA ALA A 118 -12.13 -8.05 26.34
C ALA A 118 -11.04 -8.42 25.32
N ILE A 119 -10.57 -9.66 25.43
CA ILE A 119 -9.74 -10.36 24.45
C ILE A 119 -10.67 -11.17 23.54
N PRO A 120 -11.17 -10.66 22.40
CA PRO A 120 -11.46 -11.54 21.29
C PRO A 120 -10.12 -11.90 20.66
N THR A 121 -9.74 -13.17 20.74
CA THR A 121 -8.76 -13.72 19.79
C THR A 121 -9.43 -13.74 18.43
N PHE A 122 -8.92 -13.01 17.45
CA PHE A 122 -9.35 -13.12 16.05
C PHE A 122 -9.21 -14.60 15.62
N ALA A 123 -10.33 -15.34 15.66
CA ALA A 123 -10.30 -16.80 15.63
C ALA A 123 -10.87 -17.34 14.32
N ASN A 124 -11.89 -16.68 13.78
CA ASN A 124 -12.48 -17.07 12.50
C ASN A 124 -12.74 -15.87 11.60
N PRO A 125 -11.83 -15.55 10.65
CA PRO A 125 -11.98 -14.41 9.76
C PRO A 125 -13.29 -14.39 8.97
N ALA A 126 -13.94 -15.54 8.75
CA ALA A 126 -15.19 -15.57 7.99
C ALA A 126 -16.40 -15.01 8.78
N THR A 127 -16.34 -15.03 10.11
CA THR A 127 -17.48 -14.72 10.99
C THR A 127 -17.24 -13.58 11.98
N GLU A 128 -16.03 -13.04 12.04
CA GLU A 128 -15.73 -11.92 12.95
C GLU A 128 -16.56 -10.67 12.63
N HIS A 129 -16.72 -9.82 13.65
CA HIS A 129 -17.27 -8.48 13.51
C HIS A 129 -16.15 -7.49 13.16
N TYR A 130 -16.15 -7.00 11.93
CA TYR A 130 -15.17 -6.04 11.42
C TYR A 130 -15.55 -4.61 11.79
N GLN A 131 -14.55 -3.73 11.95
CA GLN A 131 -14.77 -2.29 12.14
C GLN A 131 -15.18 -1.58 10.83
N ILE A 132 -14.65 -2.05 9.70
CA ILE A 132 -14.86 -1.44 8.38
C ILE A 132 -15.17 -2.54 7.35
N GLU A 133 -16.16 -2.30 6.50
CA GLU A 133 -16.48 -3.14 5.34
C GLU A 133 -16.37 -2.33 4.04
N ASN A 134 -15.69 -2.89 3.03
CA ASN A 134 -15.51 -2.29 1.70
C ASN A 134 -14.75 -0.96 1.72
N LEU A 135 -13.45 -1.01 2.02
CA LEU A 135 -12.54 0.13 1.89
C LEU A 135 -11.81 0.08 0.54
N ILE A 136 -11.91 1.16 -0.24
CA ILE A 136 -11.23 1.32 -1.53
C ILE A 136 -10.26 2.50 -1.45
N LEU A 137 -8.99 2.23 -1.72
CA LEU A 137 -7.93 3.22 -1.88
C LEU A 137 -7.46 3.13 -3.34
N SER A 138 -7.60 4.20 -4.13
CA SER A 138 -7.31 4.12 -5.57
C SER A 138 -6.66 5.37 -6.16
N HIS A 139 -5.58 5.22 -6.93
CA HIS A 139 -4.87 6.36 -7.55
C HIS A 139 -4.43 7.40 -6.51
N ILE A 140 -3.66 6.96 -5.51
CA ILE A 140 -3.18 7.80 -4.41
C ILE A 140 -1.66 7.90 -4.50
N THR A 141 -1.11 9.11 -4.30
CA THR A 141 0.33 9.30 -4.12
C THR A 141 0.60 9.80 -2.70
N ILE A 142 1.48 9.12 -1.98
CA ILE A 142 1.87 9.39 -0.60
C ILE A 142 3.39 9.62 -0.60
N GLU A 143 3.83 10.79 -0.13
CA GLU A 143 5.24 11.18 -0.14
C GLU A 143 5.77 11.54 1.25
N GLY A 144 6.91 10.96 1.63
CA GLY A 144 7.63 11.32 2.85
C GLY A 144 6.86 11.00 4.12
N VAL A 145 6.39 9.76 4.23
CA VAL A 145 5.57 9.26 5.34
C VAL A 145 6.33 8.16 6.11
N ASP A 146 6.10 8.06 7.42
CA ASP A 146 6.66 6.97 8.22
C ASP A 146 5.87 5.67 8.01
N LEU A 147 4.53 5.76 8.03
CA LEU A 147 3.57 4.68 7.78
C LEU A 147 2.68 5.05 6.60
N GLY A 148 2.61 4.26 5.55
CA GLY A 148 1.66 4.57 4.48
C GLY A 148 0.23 4.28 4.94
N ILE A 149 -0.16 3.02 4.89
CA ILE A 149 -1.49 2.53 5.25
C ILE A 149 -1.32 1.57 6.40
N ASN A 150 -1.75 1.96 7.59
CA ASN A 150 -1.70 1.13 8.79
C ASN A 150 -3.13 0.74 9.21
N VAL A 151 -3.42 -0.54 9.19
CA VAL A 151 -4.73 -1.07 9.53
C VAL A 151 -4.60 -2.09 10.63
N GLY A 152 -5.08 -1.72 11.82
CA GLY A 152 -5.47 -2.64 12.86
C GLY A 152 -4.50 -2.83 14.01
N ASP A 153 -5.03 -3.38 15.12
CA ASP A 153 -4.24 -4.06 16.16
C ASP A 153 -4.30 -5.57 15.98
N GLU A 154 -3.39 -6.25 16.66
CA GLU A 154 -3.29 -7.70 16.73
C GLU A 154 -4.48 -8.36 17.47
N VAL A 155 -5.48 -7.59 17.90
CA VAL A 155 -6.58 -8.09 18.75
C VAL A 155 -7.89 -8.21 17.97
N TYR A 156 -8.32 -7.15 17.29
CA TYR A 156 -9.67 -7.07 16.72
C TYR A 156 -9.69 -7.21 15.20
N ALA A 157 -10.83 -7.62 14.65
CA ALA A 157 -11.07 -7.64 13.21
C ALA A 157 -11.23 -6.22 12.66
N ASN A 158 -10.41 -5.84 11.68
CA ASN A 158 -10.35 -4.44 11.23
C ASN A 158 -11.15 -4.22 9.95
N VAL A 159 -10.63 -4.69 8.82
CA VAL A 159 -11.26 -4.45 7.51
C VAL A 159 -11.64 -5.74 6.81
N LYS A 160 -12.91 -5.81 6.36
CA LYS A 160 -13.40 -6.87 5.47
C LYS A 160 -13.67 -6.30 4.09
N GLY A 161 -13.00 -6.86 3.09
CA GLY A 161 -13.06 -6.35 1.72
C GLY A 161 -12.29 -5.04 1.61
N MET A 162 -11.02 -5.15 1.24
CA MET A 162 -10.16 -3.99 0.98
C MET A 162 -9.60 -4.07 -0.44
N ARG A 163 -9.58 -2.93 -1.14
CA ARG A 163 -8.86 -2.78 -2.40
C ARG A 163 -7.92 -1.59 -2.33
N ILE A 164 -6.64 -1.85 -2.57
CA ILE A 164 -5.58 -0.85 -2.68
C ILE A 164 -5.08 -0.91 -4.12
N ASP A 165 -5.34 0.12 -4.91
CA ASP A 165 -5.21 0.08 -6.36
C ASP A 165 -4.45 1.32 -6.86
N HIS A 166 -3.36 1.16 -7.62
CA HIS A 166 -2.58 2.31 -8.11
C HIS A 166 -2.15 3.28 -6.98
N VAL A 167 -1.68 2.74 -5.86
CA VAL A 167 -1.16 3.53 -4.74
C VAL A 167 0.36 3.61 -4.83
N ASN A 168 0.90 4.82 -4.86
CA ASN A 168 2.31 5.12 -4.85
C ASN A 168 2.72 5.62 -3.46
N ILE A 169 3.64 4.94 -2.79
CA ILE A 169 4.25 5.36 -1.52
C ILE A 169 5.74 5.56 -1.78
N ILE A 170 6.18 6.81 -1.75
CA ILE A 170 7.52 7.19 -2.19
C ILE A 170 8.21 8.01 -1.10
N ASN A 171 9.28 7.45 -0.56
CA ASN A 171 10.13 8.12 0.40
C ASN A 171 11.50 8.44 -0.21
N PRO A 172 12.21 9.45 0.33
CA PRO A 172 13.64 9.55 0.09
C PRO A 172 14.34 8.29 0.64
N PRO A 173 15.50 7.88 0.09
CA PRO A 173 16.31 6.81 0.67
C PRO A 173 16.54 7.09 2.16
N ALA A 174 16.03 6.21 3.01
CA ALA A 174 16.19 6.28 4.45
C ALA A 174 17.22 5.24 4.91
N ALA A 175 17.84 5.49 6.06
CA ALA A 175 18.51 4.40 6.77
C ALA A 175 17.45 3.39 7.24
N PRO A 176 17.80 2.11 7.41
CA PRO A 176 16.90 1.12 8.01
C PRO A 176 16.32 1.65 9.33
N GLY A 177 15.00 1.59 9.46
CA GLY A 177 14.24 2.15 10.57
C GLY A 177 13.96 1.15 11.70
N ASP A 178 13.14 1.59 12.65
CA ASP A 178 12.55 0.73 13.67
C ASP A 178 11.45 -0.16 13.06
N SER A 179 11.21 -1.31 13.68
CA SER A 179 10.41 -2.48 13.26
C SER A 179 8.90 -2.27 13.04
N ALA A 180 8.47 -1.02 12.90
CA ALA A 180 7.07 -0.66 12.78
C ALA A 180 6.79 0.29 11.60
N ALA A 181 7.80 0.72 10.83
CA ALA A 181 7.68 1.75 9.81
C ALA A 181 7.34 1.18 8.42
N ASP A 182 6.19 0.51 8.32
CA ASP A 182 5.76 -0.19 7.10
C ASP A 182 5.06 0.72 6.10
N ALA A 183 5.21 0.44 4.81
CA ALA A 183 4.44 1.16 3.79
C ALA A 183 2.96 0.77 3.87
N ILE A 184 2.68 -0.53 3.97
CA ILE A 184 1.32 -1.05 4.12
C ILE A 184 1.33 -2.16 5.18
N ALA A 185 0.72 -1.89 6.33
CA ALA A 185 0.50 -2.85 7.39
C ALA A 185 -1.00 -3.21 7.46
N LEU A 186 -1.34 -4.48 7.21
CA LEU A 186 -2.70 -5.00 7.32
C LEU A 186 -2.79 -6.06 8.41
N VAL A 187 -3.43 -5.73 9.51
CA VAL A 187 -3.63 -6.62 10.67
C VAL A 187 -5.09 -7.00 10.82
N ASN A 188 -5.36 -8.30 10.97
CA ASN A 188 -6.69 -8.85 11.19
C ASN A 188 -7.73 -8.40 10.14
N CYS A 189 -7.30 -8.32 8.87
CA CYS A 189 -8.17 -8.06 7.73
C CYS A 189 -8.55 -9.36 7.00
N TYR A 190 -9.62 -9.30 6.20
CA TYR A 190 -10.06 -10.42 5.37
C TYR A 190 -10.48 -10.00 3.97
N GLY A 191 -9.84 -10.62 2.98
CA GLY A 191 -10.11 -10.33 1.56
C GLY A 191 -9.57 -8.97 1.16
N ALA A 192 -8.24 -8.87 1.09
CA ALA A 192 -7.55 -7.66 0.64
C ALA A 192 -6.86 -7.91 -0.70
N LEU A 193 -7.03 -6.97 -1.63
CA LEU A 193 -6.33 -6.96 -2.91
C LEU A 193 -5.49 -5.69 -3.00
N MET A 194 -4.19 -5.85 -3.21
CA MET A 194 -3.26 -4.79 -3.61
C MET A 194 -2.92 -4.98 -5.09
N ASP A 195 -3.15 -3.98 -5.93
CA ASP A 195 -2.95 -4.07 -7.37
C ASP A 195 -2.32 -2.80 -7.95
N HIS A 196 -1.32 -2.95 -8.81
CA HIS A 196 -0.60 -1.85 -9.47
C HIS A 196 0.01 -0.82 -8.48
N CYS A 197 0.42 -1.26 -7.29
CA CYS A 197 1.04 -0.38 -6.31
C CYS A 197 2.54 -0.18 -6.57
N ARG A 198 3.08 0.96 -6.11
CA ARG A 198 4.51 1.27 -6.16
C ARG A 198 4.99 1.74 -4.79
N ILE A 199 5.94 1.03 -4.20
CA ILE A 199 6.45 1.27 -2.86
C ILE A 199 7.96 1.44 -2.95
N VAL A 200 8.49 2.58 -2.50
CA VAL A 200 9.91 2.92 -2.70
C VAL A 200 10.51 3.56 -1.44
N ASN A 201 11.66 3.02 -1.02
CA ASN A 201 12.51 3.52 0.06
C ASN A 201 11.84 3.56 1.45
N ILE A 202 11.20 2.45 1.82
CA ILE A 202 10.53 2.33 3.12
C ILE A 202 11.53 1.87 4.18
N ALA A 203 11.42 2.44 5.37
CA ALA A 203 12.42 2.24 6.41
C ALA A 203 12.39 0.81 6.99
N ASP A 204 11.22 0.17 7.04
CA ASP A 204 11.07 -1.22 7.48
C ASP A 204 10.48 -2.10 6.37
N ASP A 205 9.27 -2.65 6.52
CA ASP A 205 8.69 -3.52 5.52
C ASP A 205 7.97 -2.76 4.40
N GLY A 206 8.10 -3.24 3.17
CA GLY A 206 7.27 -2.73 2.07
C GLY A 206 5.79 -3.01 2.34
N ILE A 207 5.46 -4.26 2.64
CA ILE A 207 4.11 -4.73 2.91
C ILE A 207 4.17 -5.74 4.06
N ASP A 208 3.46 -5.50 5.16
CA ASP A 208 3.26 -6.47 6.26
C ASP A 208 1.79 -6.86 6.39
N CYS A 209 1.46 -8.13 6.13
CA CYS A 209 0.08 -8.62 6.17
C CYS A 209 -0.11 -9.71 7.22
N LYS A 210 -0.56 -9.31 8.42
CA LYS A 210 -1.13 -10.19 9.45
C LYS A 210 -2.62 -10.45 9.19
N SER A 211 -2.95 -10.82 7.96
CA SER A 211 -4.32 -10.84 7.43
C SER A 211 -4.58 -12.04 6.52
N TRP A 212 -5.84 -12.38 6.31
CA TRP A 212 -6.26 -13.58 5.56
C TRP A 212 -6.79 -13.25 4.17
N LYS A 213 -6.54 -14.14 3.21
CA LYS A 213 -6.94 -13.96 1.80
C LYS A 213 -6.44 -12.63 1.24
N VAL A 214 -5.13 -12.42 1.34
CA VAL A 214 -4.45 -11.25 0.79
C VAL A 214 -3.80 -11.64 -0.53
N ALA A 215 -4.00 -10.82 -1.56
CA ALA A 215 -3.28 -10.92 -2.82
C ALA A 215 -2.58 -9.58 -3.13
N VAL A 216 -1.31 -9.67 -3.49
CA VAL A 216 -0.48 -8.59 -4.00
C VAL A 216 -0.18 -8.88 -5.46
N VAL A 217 -0.69 -8.02 -6.34
CA VAL A 217 -0.68 -8.22 -7.79
C VAL A 217 -0.06 -7.00 -8.46
N ASN A 218 0.72 -7.22 -9.51
CA ASN A 218 1.35 -6.17 -10.32
C ASN A 218 2.03 -5.06 -9.50
N THR A 219 2.65 -5.41 -8.38
CA THR A 219 3.14 -4.43 -7.41
C THR A 219 4.67 -4.35 -7.49
N TYR A 220 5.19 -3.12 -7.43
CA TYR A 220 6.62 -2.84 -7.40
C TYR A 220 7.04 -2.40 -5.99
N VAL A 221 8.01 -3.09 -5.41
CA VAL A 221 8.60 -2.74 -4.10
C VAL A 221 10.11 -2.59 -4.26
N GLU A 222 10.65 -1.44 -3.89
CA GLU A 222 12.07 -1.14 -3.98
C GLU A 222 12.63 -0.51 -2.71
N GLY A 223 13.85 -0.91 -2.33
CA GLY A 223 14.65 -0.16 -1.36
C GLY A 223 14.11 -0.22 0.05
N THR A 224 13.48 -1.33 0.44
CA THR A 224 12.98 -1.52 1.81
C THR A 224 14.14 -1.78 2.77
N GLY A 225 14.02 -1.27 4.00
CA GLY A 225 15.02 -1.43 5.04
C GLY A 225 14.96 -2.78 5.76
N ARG A 226 13.88 -3.56 5.57
CA ARG A 226 13.75 -4.93 6.07
C ARG A 226 13.12 -5.85 5.02
N ASN A 227 11.87 -6.28 5.16
CA ASN A 227 11.27 -7.24 4.23
C ASN A 227 10.53 -6.52 3.09
N ALA A 228 10.49 -7.08 1.88
CA ALA A 228 9.70 -6.48 0.81
C ALA A 228 8.21 -6.77 0.98
N VAL A 229 7.88 -8.01 1.36
CA VAL A 229 6.51 -8.44 1.63
C VAL A 229 6.47 -9.55 2.69
N LYS A 230 5.52 -9.46 3.62
CA LYS A 230 5.19 -10.50 4.61
C LYS A 230 3.73 -10.90 4.53
N PHE A 231 3.47 -12.19 4.66
CA PHE A 231 2.14 -12.76 4.78
C PHE A 231 2.11 -13.74 5.95
N TRP A 232 1.49 -13.38 7.07
CA TRP A 232 1.49 -14.21 8.28
C TRP A 232 0.36 -15.25 8.34
N ASN A 233 -0.60 -15.19 7.40
CA ASN A 233 -1.76 -16.08 7.37
C ASN A 233 -2.09 -16.55 5.94
N GLY A 234 -1.05 -16.87 5.18
CA GLY A 234 -1.14 -17.14 3.75
C GLY A 234 -1.28 -15.88 2.89
N GLY A 235 -0.98 -16.02 1.61
CA GLY A 235 -1.01 -14.88 0.68
C GLY A 235 -0.51 -15.22 -0.71
N GLU A 236 -0.75 -14.30 -1.64
CA GLU A 236 -0.40 -14.48 -3.04
C GLU A 236 0.41 -13.28 -3.53
N LEU A 237 1.57 -13.55 -4.11
CA LEU A 237 2.40 -12.57 -4.80
C LEU A 237 2.40 -12.91 -6.30
N ILE A 238 1.77 -12.06 -7.11
CA ILE A 238 1.52 -12.34 -8.52
C ILE A 238 2.03 -11.18 -9.36
N ASN A 239 2.75 -11.46 -10.46
CA ASN A 239 3.24 -10.46 -11.40
C ASN A 239 4.03 -9.30 -10.76
N SER A 240 4.64 -9.52 -9.61
CA SER A 240 5.20 -8.44 -8.80
C SER A 240 6.72 -8.41 -8.88
N ILE A 241 7.29 -7.22 -8.69
CA ILE A 241 8.73 -6.99 -8.76
C ILE A 241 9.19 -6.48 -7.41
N LEU A 242 10.14 -7.19 -6.80
CA LEU A 242 10.78 -6.83 -5.55
C LEU A 242 12.27 -6.58 -5.86
N TYR A 243 12.78 -5.40 -5.53
CA TYR A 243 14.10 -4.94 -5.97
C TYR A 243 14.87 -4.26 -4.83
N HIS A 244 16.18 -4.51 -4.70
CA HIS A 244 17.03 -3.86 -3.70
C HIS A 244 16.46 -3.93 -2.27
N VAL A 245 16.16 -5.12 -1.80
CA VAL A 245 15.64 -5.37 -0.46
C VAL A 245 16.82 -5.52 0.51
N THR A 246 16.97 -4.58 1.44
CA THR A 246 18.16 -4.48 2.31
C THR A 246 17.90 -4.94 3.75
N ASN A 247 18.98 -5.31 4.44
CA ASN A 247 19.08 -5.50 5.90
C ASN A 247 17.98 -6.38 6.53
N ILE A 248 18.08 -7.69 6.34
CA ILE A 248 17.01 -8.63 6.69
C ILE A 248 17.47 -9.62 7.75
N ASN A 249 16.69 -9.77 8.83
CA ASN A 249 16.88 -10.84 9.81
C ASN A 249 16.24 -12.16 9.35
N ASP A 250 15.17 -12.07 8.56
CA ASP A 250 14.28 -13.18 8.20
C ASP A 250 14.43 -13.52 6.70
N GLY A 251 13.64 -12.94 5.80
CA GLY A 251 13.89 -13.02 4.36
C GLY A 251 13.14 -11.98 3.52
N ALA A 252 13.59 -11.66 2.29
CA ALA A 252 12.97 -10.60 1.49
C ALA A 252 11.47 -10.80 1.25
N ILE A 253 11.07 -12.06 1.12
CA ILE A 253 9.66 -12.50 1.11
C ILE A 253 9.45 -13.38 2.34
N VAL A 254 8.46 -13.07 3.16
CA VAL A 254 8.10 -13.91 4.31
C VAL A 254 6.69 -14.46 4.15
N PHE A 255 6.56 -15.74 4.39
CA PHE A 255 5.28 -16.43 4.53
C PHE A 255 5.27 -17.16 5.87
N GLU A 256 4.15 -17.05 6.59
CA GLU A 256 3.83 -17.91 7.71
C GLU A 256 2.41 -18.45 7.51
N GLY A 257 2.26 -19.77 7.62
CA GLY A 257 0.97 -20.45 7.57
C GLY A 257 0.19 -20.35 6.24
N GLY A 258 -0.82 -21.21 6.10
CA GLY A 258 -1.80 -21.14 5.04
C GLY A 258 -1.28 -21.46 3.63
N LEU A 259 -2.11 -21.13 2.63
CA LEU A 259 -1.78 -21.30 1.22
C LEU A 259 -0.99 -20.09 0.72
N CYS A 260 0.25 -20.31 0.32
CA CYS A 260 1.17 -19.28 -0.14
C CYS A 260 1.59 -19.52 -1.59
N ARG A 261 1.53 -18.47 -2.41
CA ARG A 261 1.88 -18.56 -3.84
C ARG A 261 2.75 -17.39 -4.28
N ILE A 262 3.79 -17.69 -5.05
CA ILE A 262 4.54 -16.73 -5.85
C ILE A 262 4.39 -17.14 -7.32
N VAL A 263 3.77 -16.29 -8.13
CA VAL A 263 3.49 -16.60 -9.53
C VAL A 263 3.98 -15.45 -10.41
N ASN A 264 4.75 -15.76 -11.45
CA ASN A 264 5.22 -14.77 -12.42
C ASN A 264 5.85 -13.53 -11.76
N SER A 265 6.63 -13.70 -10.69
CA SER A 265 7.18 -12.56 -9.95
C SER A 265 8.71 -12.56 -10.01
N ALA A 266 9.32 -11.42 -9.68
CA ALA A 266 10.76 -11.27 -9.63
C ALA A 266 11.22 -10.76 -8.26
N LEU A 267 12.30 -11.35 -7.74
CA LEU A 267 13.07 -10.80 -6.62
C LEU A 267 14.52 -10.68 -7.03
N LEU A 268 15.04 -9.45 -7.10
CA LEU A 268 16.41 -9.18 -7.51
C LEU A 268 17.19 -8.32 -6.51
N HIS A 269 18.51 -8.55 -6.46
CA HIS A 269 19.47 -7.81 -5.64
C HIS A 269 19.09 -7.77 -4.15
N HIS A 270 18.87 -8.95 -3.57
CA HIS A 270 18.85 -9.13 -2.13
C HIS A 270 20.22 -9.69 -1.71
N THR A 271 21.20 -8.78 -1.62
CA THR A 271 22.62 -9.14 -1.54
C THR A 271 23.22 -9.10 -0.14
N GLU A 272 22.45 -8.69 0.87
CA GLU A 272 22.94 -8.62 2.24
C GLU A 272 23.19 -10.03 2.78
N PRO A 273 24.26 -10.25 3.56
CA PRO A 273 24.64 -11.59 4.03
C PRO A 273 23.69 -12.15 5.09
N GLN A 274 22.72 -11.35 5.53
CA GLN A 274 21.74 -11.70 6.55
C GLN A 274 20.37 -11.91 5.90
N GLY A 275 19.69 -12.98 6.30
CA GLY A 275 18.38 -13.36 5.80
C GLY A 275 18.40 -14.28 4.56
N TYR A 276 17.21 -14.66 4.13
CA TYR A 276 16.93 -15.51 2.98
C TYR A 276 16.22 -14.72 1.86
N ALA A 277 16.24 -15.20 0.62
CA ALA A 277 15.34 -14.66 -0.42
C ALA A 277 13.87 -14.84 -0.02
N ILE A 278 13.54 -16.04 0.45
CA ILE A 278 12.20 -16.42 0.88
C ILE A 278 12.35 -17.13 2.20
N THR A 279 11.52 -16.77 3.15
CA THR A 279 11.38 -17.49 4.42
C THR A 279 9.94 -17.96 4.53
N PHE A 280 9.75 -19.27 4.59
CA PHE A 280 8.46 -19.89 4.86
C PHE A 280 8.53 -20.63 6.20
N TYR A 281 7.75 -20.15 7.17
CA TYR A 281 7.53 -20.82 8.44
C TYR A 281 6.22 -21.60 8.37
N ALA A 282 6.27 -22.93 8.58
CA ALA A 282 5.05 -23.64 8.92
C ALA A 282 4.53 -23.09 10.25
N SER A 283 3.25 -22.73 10.27
CA SER A 283 2.60 -22.40 11.52
C SER A 283 2.52 -23.66 12.41
N SER A 284 2.18 -23.48 13.69
CA SER A 284 1.88 -24.61 14.58
C SER A 284 0.70 -25.49 14.13
N GLN A 285 0.03 -25.17 13.01
CA GLN A 285 -1.07 -25.92 12.39
C GLN A 285 -0.65 -26.51 11.02
N PRO A 286 0.20 -27.55 10.98
CA PRO A 286 0.97 -27.95 9.79
C PRO A 286 0.18 -28.59 8.62
N ALA A 287 -1.14 -28.81 8.73
CA ALA A 287 -1.87 -29.65 7.76
C ALA A 287 -2.38 -28.90 6.51
N SER A 288 -2.40 -27.56 6.51
CA SER A 288 -2.87 -26.73 5.38
C SER A 288 -1.81 -25.82 4.78
N ASP A 289 -0.58 -25.87 5.31
CA ASP A 289 0.47 -24.92 4.99
C ASP A 289 1.21 -25.39 3.73
N SER A 290 1.12 -24.63 2.64
CA SER A 290 1.76 -24.97 1.36
C SER A 290 2.39 -23.77 0.70
N LEU A 291 3.54 -23.98 0.09
CA LEU A 291 4.22 -22.97 -0.72
C LEU A 291 4.36 -23.44 -2.16
N GLU A 292 3.84 -22.64 -3.08
CA GLU A 292 3.98 -22.84 -4.52
C GLU A 292 4.70 -21.65 -5.17
N ILE A 293 5.77 -21.93 -5.91
CA ILE A 293 6.55 -20.92 -6.65
C ILE A 293 6.59 -21.29 -8.12
N ILE A 294 6.03 -20.45 -9.00
CA ILE A 294 5.89 -20.78 -10.42
C ILE A 294 6.29 -19.61 -11.31
N ASN A 295 6.95 -19.92 -12.43
CA ASN A 295 7.29 -18.97 -13.50
C ASN A 295 7.98 -17.71 -12.99
N SER A 296 8.73 -17.79 -11.90
CA SER A 296 9.30 -16.63 -11.21
C SER A 296 10.82 -16.57 -11.39
N ALA A 297 11.38 -15.37 -11.27
CA ALA A 297 12.80 -15.10 -11.46
C ALA A 297 13.45 -14.61 -10.15
N PHE A 298 14.58 -15.21 -9.78
CA PHE A 298 15.33 -14.88 -8.57
C PHE A 298 16.80 -14.64 -8.94
N GLY A 299 17.33 -13.47 -8.61
CA GLY A 299 18.62 -13.04 -9.13
C GLY A 299 19.43 -12.19 -8.17
N GLU A 300 20.71 -12.52 -7.96
CA GLU A 300 21.54 -11.82 -6.98
C GLU A 300 20.88 -11.85 -5.58
N VAL A 301 20.48 -13.05 -5.17
CA VAL A 301 19.75 -13.29 -3.93
C VAL A 301 20.41 -14.37 -3.08
N MET A 302 20.16 -14.33 -1.77
CA MET A 302 20.38 -15.49 -0.90
C MET A 302 19.41 -16.63 -1.25
N GLY A 303 19.72 -17.86 -0.86
CA GLY A 303 18.77 -18.98 -0.92
C GLY A 303 17.54 -18.80 -0.04
N SER A 304 16.60 -19.73 -0.13
CA SER A 304 15.33 -19.71 0.60
C SER A 304 15.30 -20.69 1.76
N TYR A 305 14.68 -20.33 2.89
CA TYR A 305 14.30 -21.24 3.96
C TYR A 305 12.85 -21.67 3.77
N VAL A 306 12.61 -22.98 3.72
CA VAL A 306 11.27 -23.55 3.51
C VAL A 306 11.01 -24.66 4.53
N ASP A 307 10.16 -24.39 5.50
CA ASP A 307 9.70 -25.36 6.49
C ASP A 307 8.28 -25.84 6.16
N THR A 308 8.14 -26.67 5.12
CA THR A 308 6.89 -27.41 4.83
C THR A 308 7.15 -28.63 3.97
N ASN A 309 6.33 -29.66 4.16
CA ASN A 309 6.32 -30.85 3.29
C ASN A 309 5.46 -30.66 2.02
N SER A 310 4.66 -29.58 1.95
CA SER A 310 3.80 -29.24 0.82
C SER A 310 4.41 -28.10 0.00
N PHE A 311 5.62 -28.35 -0.49
CA PHE A 311 6.37 -27.40 -1.33
C PHE A 311 6.32 -27.81 -2.80
N SER A 312 6.19 -26.83 -3.69
CA SER A 312 6.37 -27.00 -5.13
C SER A 312 7.05 -25.79 -5.75
N ALA A 313 7.97 -26.04 -6.67
CA ALA A 313 8.65 -25.01 -7.45
C ALA A 313 8.69 -25.44 -8.92
N ARG A 314 8.05 -24.67 -9.82
CA ARG A 314 7.91 -25.04 -11.24
C ARG A 314 8.36 -23.92 -12.17
N ASN A 315 9.18 -24.25 -13.16
CA ASN A 315 9.57 -23.33 -14.23
C ASN A 315 10.17 -21.99 -13.72
N ASN A 316 10.88 -21.99 -12.59
CA ASN A 316 11.55 -20.80 -12.09
C ASN A 316 12.94 -20.62 -12.70
N ARG A 317 13.47 -19.40 -12.67
CA ARG A 317 14.82 -19.06 -13.12
C ARG A 317 15.61 -18.45 -11.99
N TYR A 318 16.83 -18.94 -11.84
CA TYR A 318 17.77 -18.53 -10.81
C TYR A 318 19.06 -18.07 -11.45
N PHE A 319 19.60 -16.96 -11.00
CA PHE A 319 20.93 -16.48 -11.40
C PHE A 319 21.62 -15.83 -10.21
N ASP A 320 22.93 -16.00 -10.10
CA ASP A 320 23.75 -15.39 -9.04
C ASP A 320 23.18 -15.63 -7.62
N VAL A 321 22.84 -16.88 -7.29
CA VAL A 321 22.46 -17.26 -5.93
C VAL A 321 23.71 -17.20 -5.04
N LEU A 322 23.68 -16.35 -4.03
CA LEU A 322 24.88 -15.86 -3.34
C LEU A 322 25.40 -16.81 -2.24
N ASN A 323 24.59 -17.75 -1.79
CA ASN A 323 24.98 -18.75 -0.79
C ASN A 323 25.07 -20.15 -1.41
N SER A 324 25.45 -21.14 -0.61
CA SER A 324 25.73 -22.49 -1.10
C SER A 324 24.48 -23.33 -1.42
N ALA A 325 23.27 -22.80 -1.24
CA ALA A 325 22.05 -23.55 -1.50
C ALA A 325 20.85 -22.70 -1.90
N MET A 326 20.03 -23.23 -2.79
CA MET A 326 18.77 -22.62 -3.18
C MET A 326 17.68 -22.82 -2.13
N ILE A 327 17.63 -23.99 -1.47
CA ILE A 327 16.64 -24.32 -0.44
C ILE A 327 17.32 -24.87 0.81
N PHE A 328 16.93 -24.33 1.97
CA PHE A 328 17.27 -24.78 3.31
C PHE A 328 16.01 -25.25 4.05
N SER A 329 16.15 -26.24 4.93
CA SER A 329 15.16 -26.66 5.93
C SER A 329 15.90 -27.16 7.16
N ASP A 330 15.57 -26.69 8.36
CA ASP A 330 16.21 -27.09 9.63
C ASP A 330 17.75 -27.12 9.59
N SER A 331 18.36 -26.07 9.03
CA SER A 331 19.82 -25.96 8.81
C SER A 331 20.43 -27.01 7.87
N GLN A 332 19.62 -27.82 7.20
CA GLN A 332 20.05 -28.74 6.14
C GLN A 332 19.88 -28.08 4.77
N ILE A 333 20.85 -28.33 3.88
CA ILE A 333 20.72 -28.02 2.46
C ILE A 333 19.78 -29.07 1.85
N VAL A 334 18.62 -28.63 1.37
CA VAL A 334 17.64 -29.49 0.70
C VAL A 334 17.92 -29.53 -0.81
N ALA A 335 18.26 -28.38 -1.39
CA ALA A 335 18.64 -28.27 -2.80
C ALA A 335 19.77 -27.25 -2.96
N SER A 336 20.92 -27.69 -3.47
CA SER A 336 22.08 -26.83 -3.72
C SER A 336 21.94 -25.99 -4.98
N ASP A 337 21.20 -26.49 -5.98
CA ASP A 337 21.01 -25.87 -7.28
C ASP A 337 19.65 -26.26 -7.90
N ALA A 338 19.36 -25.74 -9.09
CA ALA A 338 18.09 -25.97 -9.77
C ALA A 338 17.89 -27.45 -10.19
N SER A 339 18.98 -28.18 -10.44
CA SER A 339 18.90 -29.61 -10.77
C SER A 339 18.51 -30.42 -9.54
N ALA A 340 19.12 -30.13 -8.39
CA ALA A 340 18.74 -30.73 -7.11
C ALA A 340 17.30 -30.38 -6.72
N LEU A 341 16.88 -29.13 -6.95
CA LEU A 341 15.50 -28.68 -6.73
C LEU A 341 14.50 -29.49 -7.56
N ASN A 342 14.80 -29.77 -8.83
CA ASN A 342 13.95 -30.58 -9.71
C ASN A 342 13.85 -32.07 -9.32
N LEU A 343 14.67 -32.55 -8.36
CA LEU A 343 14.53 -33.90 -7.81
C LEU A 343 13.53 -33.96 -6.64
N LEU A 344 13.11 -32.82 -6.10
CA LEU A 344 12.11 -32.76 -5.05
C LEU A 344 10.71 -33.08 -5.61
N PRO A 345 9.80 -33.66 -4.81
CA PRO A 345 8.42 -33.87 -5.21
C PRO A 345 7.78 -32.57 -5.72
N ASN A 346 6.97 -32.67 -6.77
CA ASN A 346 6.23 -31.55 -7.38
C ASN A 346 7.09 -30.38 -7.90
N CYS A 347 8.42 -30.54 -7.95
CA CYS A 347 9.33 -29.55 -8.49
C CYS A 347 9.80 -29.97 -9.89
N SER A 348 9.79 -29.06 -10.85
CA SER A 348 10.20 -29.35 -12.23
C SER A 348 10.48 -28.10 -13.04
N GLY A 349 11.24 -28.21 -14.14
CA GLY A 349 11.47 -27.10 -15.07
C GLY A 349 12.26 -25.91 -14.52
N ASN A 350 12.75 -25.98 -13.28
CA ASN A 350 13.61 -24.95 -12.71
C ASN A 350 14.99 -25.00 -13.38
N ALA A 351 15.61 -23.84 -13.62
CA ALA A 351 16.92 -23.79 -14.24
C ALA A 351 17.76 -22.64 -13.68
N MET A 352 19.08 -22.85 -13.64
CA MET A 352 20.04 -21.76 -13.53
C MET A 352 20.17 -21.10 -14.91
N SER A 353 20.22 -19.77 -14.97
CA SER A 353 20.47 -19.04 -16.21
C SER A 353 21.33 -17.80 -15.95
N THR A 354 21.63 -17.04 -17.00
CA THR A 354 22.08 -15.66 -16.86
C THR A 354 20.88 -14.74 -16.57
N ASN A 355 21.14 -13.51 -16.12
CA ASN A 355 20.13 -12.47 -16.09
C ASN A 355 19.60 -12.21 -17.50
N GLN A 356 18.28 -12.25 -17.68
CA GLN A 356 17.60 -12.00 -18.95
C GLN A 356 16.71 -10.75 -18.90
N PHE A 357 16.77 -9.95 -17.84
CA PHE A 357 16.14 -8.62 -17.83
C PHE A 357 17.00 -7.61 -18.58
N VAL A 358 16.36 -6.68 -19.31
CA VAL A 358 17.06 -5.69 -20.16
C VAL A 358 17.96 -4.77 -19.34
N ASN A 359 17.45 -4.13 -18.29
CA ASN A 359 18.22 -3.23 -17.43
C ASN A 359 17.52 -2.99 -16.07
N PRO A 360 17.56 -3.97 -15.15
CA PRO A 360 16.83 -3.87 -13.88
C PRO A 360 17.31 -2.67 -13.02
N THR A 361 18.58 -2.29 -13.08
CA THR A 361 19.12 -1.10 -12.38
C THR A 361 18.52 0.22 -12.88
N ALA A 362 18.03 0.26 -14.13
CA ALA A 362 17.30 1.41 -14.66
C ALA A 362 15.77 1.26 -14.51
N GLY A 363 15.30 0.22 -13.80
CA GLY A 363 13.88 -0.08 -13.65
C GLY A 363 13.25 -0.81 -14.84
N ASP A 364 14.04 -1.28 -15.81
CA ASP A 364 13.54 -2.06 -16.96
C ASP A 364 13.69 -3.56 -16.71
N PHE A 365 12.58 -4.15 -16.24
CA PHE A 365 12.44 -5.58 -15.97
C PHE A 365 11.81 -6.34 -17.15
N SER A 366 11.82 -5.77 -18.36
CA SER A 366 11.36 -6.47 -19.55
C SER A 366 12.31 -7.61 -19.90
N PRO A 367 11.83 -8.74 -20.44
CA PRO A 367 12.70 -9.79 -20.96
C PRO A 367 13.56 -9.30 -22.12
N THR A 368 14.80 -9.77 -22.19
CA THR A 368 15.72 -9.53 -23.30
C THR A 368 15.22 -10.23 -24.54
N ALA A 369 15.18 -9.54 -25.68
CA ALA A 369 14.71 -10.09 -26.95
C ALA A 369 15.48 -11.37 -27.34
N GLY A 370 14.74 -12.44 -27.63
CA GLY A 370 15.30 -13.76 -27.95
C GLY A 370 15.84 -14.54 -26.76
N GLY A 371 15.59 -14.06 -25.54
CA GLY A 371 16.00 -14.70 -24.30
C GLY A 371 15.30 -16.03 -24.01
N GLU A 372 15.97 -16.90 -23.27
CA GLU A 372 15.50 -18.25 -22.91
C GLU A 372 14.35 -18.26 -21.89
N TRP A 373 13.88 -17.10 -21.45
CA TRP A 373 12.74 -16.96 -20.54
C TRP A 373 11.42 -16.78 -21.28
N ILE A 374 11.49 -16.43 -22.56
CA ILE A 374 10.33 -16.17 -23.42
C ILE A 374 9.68 -17.50 -23.82
N ASN A 375 8.37 -17.66 -23.59
CA ASN A 375 7.57 -18.85 -23.83
C ASN A 375 8.11 -20.12 -23.12
N HIS A 376 8.75 -19.96 -21.97
CA HIS A 376 9.38 -21.07 -21.22
C HIS A 376 8.79 -21.31 -19.83
N GLY A 377 7.77 -20.56 -19.45
CA GLY A 377 6.94 -20.83 -18.29
C GLY A 377 6.00 -22.02 -18.50
N VAL A 378 5.09 -22.21 -17.56
CA VAL A 378 4.00 -23.19 -17.63
C VAL A 378 2.66 -22.50 -17.37
N SER A 379 1.71 -22.69 -18.29
CA SER A 379 0.35 -22.14 -18.17
C SER A 379 -0.66 -23.18 -17.67
N SER A 380 -0.44 -24.46 -17.98
CA SER A 380 -1.36 -25.54 -17.62
C SER A 380 -1.37 -25.79 -16.11
N GLY A 381 -2.56 -25.71 -15.50
CA GLY A 381 -2.74 -25.97 -14.06
C GLY A 381 -2.17 -24.88 -13.16
N VAL A 382 -1.96 -23.67 -13.71
CA VAL A 382 -1.56 -22.48 -12.96
C VAL A 382 -2.71 -21.47 -13.02
N LEU A 383 -3.04 -20.85 -11.88
CA LEU A 383 -3.98 -19.73 -11.89
C LEU A 383 -3.22 -18.48 -12.35
N LEU A 384 -3.24 -18.24 -13.66
CA LEU A 384 -2.64 -17.06 -14.26
C LEU A 384 -3.66 -15.90 -14.34
N PRO A 385 -3.28 -14.67 -13.99
CA PRO A 385 -4.07 -13.50 -14.34
C PRO A 385 -4.11 -13.35 -15.87
N SER A 386 -5.13 -12.68 -16.42
CA SER A 386 -5.22 -12.46 -17.87
C SER A 386 -4.20 -11.44 -18.39
N PHE A 387 -3.48 -10.76 -17.50
CA PHE A 387 -2.51 -9.72 -17.82
C PHE A 387 -1.16 -9.91 -17.09
N ASP A 388 -0.10 -9.60 -17.82
CA ASP A 388 0.96 -8.60 -17.59
C ASP A 388 1.13 -7.76 -16.31
N TYR A 389 2.37 -7.52 -15.81
CA TYR A 389 2.67 -6.38 -14.93
C TYR A 389 2.47 -5.02 -15.63
N LEU A 390 2.71 -4.94 -16.93
CA LEU A 390 2.46 -3.76 -17.77
C LEU A 390 1.05 -3.73 -18.35
N GLY A 391 0.18 -4.68 -17.98
CA GLY A 391 -1.19 -4.81 -18.47
C GLY A 391 -1.33 -5.51 -19.84
N ASN A 392 -0.25 -6.07 -20.41
CA ASN A 392 -0.35 -6.83 -21.66
C ASN A 392 -1.01 -8.19 -21.42
N PRO A 393 -1.61 -8.86 -22.44
CA PRO A 393 -2.08 -10.23 -22.29
C PRO A 393 -0.97 -11.15 -21.75
N ARG A 394 -1.29 -11.95 -20.73
CA ARG A 394 -0.33 -12.83 -20.04
C ARG A 394 0.21 -13.97 -20.91
N ILE A 395 -0.47 -14.30 -22.00
CA ILE A 395 0.00 -15.30 -22.97
C ILE A 395 -0.12 -14.65 -24.34
N GLN A 396 1.00 -14.32 -24.97
CA GLN A 396 1.02 -13.65 -26.27
C GLN A 396 1.32 -14.61 -27.41
N ASP A 397 2.40 -15.38 -27.31
CA ASP A 397 2.94 -16.17 -28.43
C ASP A 397 3.30 -17.63 -28.03
N GLY A 398 2.51 -18.25 -27.12
CA GLY A 398 2.69 -19.66 -26.76
C GLY A 398 2.38 -19.98 -25.31
N GLU A 399 3.43 -20.26 -24.54
CA GLU A 399 3.36 -20.38 -23.08
C GLU A 399 3.66 -19.01 -22.45
N VAL A 400 3.34 -18.86 -21.17
CA VAL A 400 3.71 -17.67 -20.39
C VAL A 400 5.23 -17.50 -20.33
N ASP A 401 5.71 -16.26 -20.35
CA ASP A 401 7.11 -15.94 -20.08
C ASP A 401 7.44 -16.12 -18.60
N ILE A 402 8.73 -16.29 -18.29
CA ILE A 402 9.19 -16.35 -16.90
C ILE A 402 9.44 -14.93 -16.39
N GLY A 403 8.83 -14.63 -15.26
CA GLY A 403 8.86 -13.32 -14.62
C GLY A 403 7.55 -12.53 -14.80
N PRO A 404 7.58 -11.25 -14.42
CA PRO A 404 6.36 -10.42 -14.29
C PRO A 404 5.87 -9.80 -15.60
N ILE A 405 6.73 -9.69 -16.60
CA ILE A 405 6.46 -8.99 -17.87
C ILE A 405 6.58 -9.98 -19.03
N GLU A 406 5.57 -10.01 -19.91
CA GLU A 406 5.60 -10.78 -21.15
C GLU A 406 6.37 -10.01 -22.22
N PHE A 407 7.16 -10.73 -22.99
CA PHE A 407 7.82 -10.22 -24.18
C PHE A 407 6.79 -10.10 -25.31
N GLY A 408 6.37 -8.86 -25.58
CA GLY A 408 5.44 -8.57 -26.66
C GLY A 408 6.09 -7.99 -27.91
N SER A 409 5.58 -8.38 -29.08
CA SER A 409 5.96 -7.83 -30.39
C SER A 409 5.29 -6.48 -30.72
N GLY A 410 4.38 -5.98 -29.87
CA GLY A 410 3.38 -4.97 -30.26
C GLY A 410 3.48 -3.58 -29.64
N THR A 411 4.14 -3.41 -28.50
CA THR A 411 4.29 -2.10 -27.86
C THR A 411 5.69 -2.05 -27.29
N GLY A 412 6.53 -1.16 -27.80
CA GLY A 412 7.78 -0.84 -27.11
C GLY A 412 7.48 -0.55 -25.63
N PRO A 413 8.43 -0.82 -24.71
CA PRO A 413 8.19 -0.65 -23.28
C PRO A 413 7.49 0.71 -23.07
N PRO A 414 6.40 0.77 -22.29
CA PRO A 414 5.76 2.04 -22.00
C PRO A 414 6.89 2.96 -21.55
N SER A 415 7.08 4.07 -22.28
CA SER A 415 8.15 5.01 -21.99
C SER A 415 8.10 5.24 -20.48
N PRO A 416 9.21 4.99 -19.74
CA PRO A 416 9.17 5.06 -18.28
C PRO A 416 8.50 6.38 -17.94
N THR A 417 7.35 6.30 -17.25
CA THR A 417 6.65 7.51 -16.82
C THR A 417 7.72 8.32 -16.09
N PRO A 418 8.10 9.50 -16.61
CA PRO A 418 9.24 10.21 -16.09
C PRO A 418 9.04 10.35 -14.59
N THR A 419 9.92 9.75 -13.80
CA THR A 419 9.95 9.96 -12.35
C THR A 419 9.88 11.47 -12.17
N PRO A 420 8.86 12.02 -11.47
CA PRO A 420 8.74 13.46 -11.28
C PRO A 420 10.09 13.96 -10.79
N THR A 421 10.83 14.60 -11.68
CA THR A 421 12.13 15.15 -11.31
C THR A 421 11.75 16.30 -10.40
N ARG A 422 12.02 16.14 -9.10
CA ARG A 422 11.73 17.15 -8.09
C ARG A 422 12.28 18.46 -8.64
N THR A 423 11.40 19.37 -9.05
CA THR A 423 11.84 20.69 -9.47
C THR A 423 12.49 21.27 -8.22
N PRO A 424 13.78 21.65 -8.26
CA PRO A 424 14.44 22.21 -7.10
C PRO A 424 13.57 23.35 -6.59
N ASP A 425 13.15 23.25 -5.33
CA ASP A 425 12.39 24.29 -4.68
C ASP A 425 13.35 25.47 -4.49
N VAL A 426 13.45 26.31 -5.52
CA VAL A 426 14.21 27.54 -5.46
C VAL A 426 13.40 28.44 -4.52
N SER A 427 13.77 28.39 -3.24
CA SER A 427 13.33 29.34 -2.22
C SER A 427 13.83 30.74 -2.59
N THR A 428 13.21 31.34 -3.60
CA THR A 428 13.26 32.78 -3.77
C THR A 428 12.48 33.37 -2.61
N SER A 429 13.21 34.01 -1.68
CA SER A 429 12.60 34.85 -0.66
C SER A 429 11.81 35.95 -1.37
N THR A 430 10.53 35.69 -1.58
CA THR A 430 9.62 36.70 -2.08
C THR A 430 9.47 37.74 -0.98
N ALA A 431 9.97 38.94 -1.22
CA ALA A 431 9.79 40.06 -0.30
C ALA A 431 8.29 40.21 0.00
N THR A 432 7.96 40.26 1.29
CA THR A 432 6.59 40.47 1.79
C THR A 432 5.92 41.60 1.00
N PRO A 433 4.85 41.34 0.24
CA PRO A 433 4.17 42.39 -0.50
C PRO A 433 3.63 43.41 0.50
N THR A 434 3.96 44.68 0.29
CA THR A 434 3.30 45.78 0.98
C THR A 434 1.83 45.74 0.58
N MET A 435 0.92 45.53 1.54
CA MET A 435 -0.52 45.51 1.30
C MET A 435 -0.96 46.79 0.61
N THR A 436 -1.16 46.71 -0.70
CA THR A 436 -1.87 47.72 -1.47
C THR A 436 -3.33 47.31 -1.43
N GLN A 437 -4.21 48.19 -0.97
CA GLN A 437 -5.66 47.92 -0.94
C GLN A 437 -6.14 47.59 -2.36
N THR A 438 -6.50 46.32 -2.58
CA THR A 438 -7.22 45.89 -3.78
C THR A 438 -8.62 46.53 -3.71
N PRO A 439 -9.07 47.26 -4.75
CA PRO A 439 -10.44 47.74 -4.83
C PRO A 439 -11.40 46.56 -4.65
N ALA A 440 -12.43 46.74 -3.84
CA ALA A 440 -13.47 45.75 -3.64
C ALA A 440 -14.00 45.27 -5.01
N PRO A 441 -14.08 43.96 -5.26
CA PRO A 441 -14.65 43.45 -6.50
C PRO A 441 -16.08 43.97 -6.64
N THR A 442 -16.37 44.55 -7.80
CA THR A 442 -17.74 44.89 -8.17
C THR A 442 -18.44 43.58 -8.50
N ILE A 443 -19.39 43.18 -7.64
CA ILE A 443 -20.13 41.92 -7.78
C ILE A 443 -20.95 41.95 -9.08
N ASP A 444 -20.74 40.95 -9.93
CA ASP A 444 -21.59 40.63 -11.07
C ASP A 444 -22.82 39.85 -10.55
N PRO A 445 -24.04 40.41 -10.61
CA PRO A 445 -25.25 39.80 -10.04
C PRO A 445 -25.80 38.60 -10.85
N SER A 446 -24.97 37.93 -11.67
CA SER A 446 -25.42 36.88 -12.59
C SER A 446 -25.18 35.44 -12.12
N HIS A 447 -24.76 35.20 -10.88
CA HIS A 447 -24.62 33.84 -10.32
C HIS A 447 -25.61 33.55 -9.18
N PRO A 448 -26.91 33.32 -9.48
CA PRO A 448 -27.97 33.12 -8.48
C PRO A 448 -27.97 31.74 -7.78
N TYR A 449 -26.87 30.98 -7.84
CA TYR A 449 -26.85 29.58 -7.39
C TYR A 449 -26.14 29.34 -6.04
N VAL A 450 -25.50 30.36 -5.44
CA VAL A 450 -24.66 30.18 -4.24
C VAL A 450 -25.10 31.05 -3.05
N ASP A 451 -25.83 32.14 -3.32
CA ASP A 451 -26.54 32.93 -2.31
C ASP A 451 -27.89 32.26 -2.04
N VAL A 452 -27.88 31.33 -1.09
CA VAL A 452 -29.03 30.47 -0.77
C VAL A 452 -30.01 31.21 0.14
N ASN A 453 -29.54 32.20 0.90
CA ASN A 453 -30.38 33.01 1.78
C ASN A 453 -31.00 34.22 1.03
N GLY A 454 -30.47 34.60 -0.13
CA GLY A 454 -30.95 35.65 -1.03
C GLY A 454 -30.57 37.07 -0.63
N ASP A 455 -29.51 37.26 0.15
CA ASP A 455 -29.09 38.57 0.68
C ASP A 455 -28.05 39.31 -0.18
N GLY A 456 -27.55 38.66 -1.23
CA GLY A 456 -26.58 39.18 -2.17
C GLY A 456 -25.11 38.99 -1.76
N ILE A 457 -24.83 38.27 -0.66
CA ILE A 457 -23.50 38.00 -0.12
C ILE A 457 -23.35 36.50 0.11
N VAL A 458 -22.41 35.85 -0.58
CA VAL A 458 -22.07 34.45 -0.29
C VAL A 458 -21.23 34.37 0.98
N ASP A 459 -21.82 33.93 2.09
CA ASP A 459 -21.13 33.86 3.39
C ASP A 459 -21.47 32.59 4.21
N ALA A 460 -21.10 32.60 5.50
CA ALA A 460 -21.31 31.46 6.38
C ALA A 460 -22.81 31.14 6.59
N GLU A 461 -23.69 32.11 6.43
CA GLU A 461 -25.13 31.96 6.64
C GLU A 461 -25.78 31.17 5.50
N ASP A 462 -25.28 31.29 4.26
CA ASP A 462 -25.67 30.42 3.13
C ASP A 462 -25.30 28.97 3.37
N MET A 463 -24.09 28.72 3.85
CA MET A 463 -23.61 27.38 4.15
C MET A 463 -24.42 26.75 5.29
N LEU A 464 -24.73 27.52 6.33
CA LEU A 464 -25.60 27.09 7.43
C LEU A 464 -27.03 26.80 6.94
N LEU A 465 -27.55 27.55 5.97
CA LEU A 465 -28.87 27.35 5.39
C LEU A 465 -28.94 26.08 4.52
N ILE A 466 -27.87 25.77 3.77
CA ILE A 466 -27.72 24.50 3.04
C ILE A 466 -27.73 23.32 4.03
N LEU A 467 -26.92 23.39 5.09
CA LEU A 467 -26.83 22.35 6.12
C LEU A 467 -28.16 22.15 6.86
N LYS A 468 -28.91 23.23 7.10
CA LYS A 468 -30.25 23.19 7.68
C LYS A 468 -31.27 22.54 6.75
N ASN A 469 -31.23 22.85 5.45
CA ASN A 469 -32.14 22.30 4.45
C ASN A 469 -31.87 20.82 4.15
N TRP A 470 -30.67 20.32 4.43
CA TRP A 470 -30.32 18.90 4.33
C TRP A 470 -30.57 18.10 5.63
N HIS A 471 -31.26 18.70 6.61
CA HIS A 471 -31.53 18.08 7.91
C HIS A 471 -30.27 17.62 8.68
N CYS A 472 -29.12 18.23 8.40
CA CYS A 472 -27.85 17.90 9.08
C CYS A 472 -27.74 18.50 10.49
N VAL A 473 -28.70 19.33 10.92
CA VAL A 473 -28.80 19.88 12.28
C VAL A 473 -30.05 19.33 12.99
N GLY A 474 -29.85 18.25 13.75
CA GLY A 474 -30.79 17.80 14.78
C GLY A 474 -30.42 18.39 16.15
N PRO A 475 -31.35 18.49 17.12
CA PRO A 475 -30.98 18.81 18.50
C PRO A 475 -30.06 17.70 19.00
N GLY A 476 -28.79 18.04 19.22
CA GLY A 476 -27.80 17.14 19.81
C GLY A 476 -28.36 16.53 21.09
N ARG A 477 -28.30 15.20 21.16
CA ARG A 477 -28.40 14.45 22.41
C ARG A 477 -27.01 13.96 22.77
#